data_AF-A0A6B9G9W9-F1
#
_entry.id   AF-A0A6B9G9W9-F1
#
_cell.length_a   1.000
_cell.length_b   1.000
_cell.length_c   1.000
_cell.angle_alpha   90.00
_cell.angle_beta   90.00
_cell.angle_gamma   90.00
#
_symmetry.space_group_name_H-M   'P 1'
#
loop_
_entity.id
_entity.type
_entity.pdbx_description
1 polymer ?
#
loop_
_entity_poly.entity_id
_entity_poly.type
_entity_poly.pdbx_seq_one_letter_code
_entity_poly.pdbx_strand_id
1 'polypeptide(L)'
;MEKALQINQLYQDITRNITQALDDIAGLDISNDEGKAHVSVMTQNLQQIRKGFEEELLFLQQNAEWDHFTLAFFGETNAGKSTLIESLRILFNEQARQQALEARHNEVQEAERQLAEAGDKVREGMKQVYQQLASALSDFQNSAQKMKAIQLKTTRTKLWQAHITGAAVGLCVGLTVMALYFSQAAS
;
A
#
# COMPACT_ATOMS: atom_id res chain seq x y z
N MET A 1 -37.14 9.15 4.27
CA MET A 1 -38.09 9.50 3.19
C MET A 1 -39.43 10.07 3.65
N GLU A 2 -40.31 9.35 4.36
CA GLU A 2 -41.68 9.85 4.66
C GLU A 2 -41.70 11.18 5.45
N LYS A 3 -40.84 11.32 6.46
CA LYS A 3 -40.73 12.57 7.24
C LYS A 3 -40.20 13.75 6.42
N ALA A 4 -39.21 13.51 5.56
CA ALA A 4 -38.68 14.52 4.65
C ALA A 4 -39.75 14.99 3.67
N LEU A 5 -40.58 14.07 3.19
CA LEU A 5 -41.71 14.36 2.31
C LEU A 5 -42.79 15.19 3.03
N GLN A 6 -43.16 14.82 4.26
CA GLN A 6 -44.14 15.57 5.07
C GLN A 6 -43.66 16.99 5.40
N ILE A 7 -42.38 17.14 5.74
CA ILE A 7 -41.78 18.45 6.02
C ILE A 7 -41.78 19.29 4.74
N ASN A 8 -41.38 18.73 3.60
CA ASN A 8 -41.39 19.45 2.32
C ASN A 8 -42.81 19.87 1.91
N GLN A 9 -43.83 19.02 2.16
CA GLN A 9 -45.24 19.37 1.95
C GLN A 9 -45.69 20.55 2.81
N LEU A 10 -45.36 20.53 4.12
CA LEU A 10 -45.68 21.63 5.03
C LEU A 10 -45.05 22.95 4.55
N TYR A 11 -43.80 22.90 4.09
CA TYR A 11 -43.10 24.06 3.54
C TYR A 11 -43.75 24.59 2.25
N GLN A 12 -44.13 23.70 1.33
CA GLN A 12 -44.83 24.08 0.11
C GLN A 12 -46.19 24.73 0.40
N ASP A 13 -46.91 24.24 1.40
CA ASP A 13 -48.19 24.82 1.82
C ASP A 13 -48.02 26.22 2.41
N ILE A 14 -46.99 26.44 3.23
CA ILE A 14 -46.70 27.77 3.80
C ILE A 14 -46.33 28.75 2.68
N THR A 15 -45.46 28.36 1.74
CA THR A 15 -45.11 29.21 0.60
C THR A 15 -46.33 29.53 -0.25
N ARG A 16 -47.22 28.56 -0.49
CA ARG A 16 -48.48 28.77 -1.22
C ARG A 16 -49.39 29.76 -0.50
N ASN A 17 -49.51 29.66 0.82
CA ASN A 17 -50.34 30.57 1.62
C ASN A 17 -49.78 32.01 1.61
N ILE A 18 -48.46 32.18 1.68
CA ILE A 18 -47.82 33.51 1.61
C ILE A 18 -48.02 34.12 0.21
N THR A 19 -47.89 33.33 -0.85
CA THR A 19 -48.16 33.79 -2.22
C THR A 19 -49.62 34.20 -2.40
N GLN A 20 -50.57 33.39 -1.90
CA GLN A 20 -51.98 33.73 -1.95
C GLN A 20 -52.28 35.03 -1.20
N ALA A 21 -51.69 35.24 -0.01
CA ALA A 21 -51.87 36.47 0.74
C ALA A 21 -51.30 37.70 0.00
N LEU A 22 -50.19 37.54 -0.74
CA LEU A 22 -49.64 38.60 -1.58
C LEU A 22 -50.55 38.92 -2.76
N ASP A 23 -51.14 37.91 -3.40
CA ASP A 23 -52.09 38.06 -4.51
C ASP A 23 -53.39 38.74 -4.03
N ASP A 24 -53.89 38.34 -2.87
CA ASP A 24 -55.09 38.93 -2.25
C ASP A 24 -54.87 40.41 -1.93
N ILE A 25 -53.68 40.78 -1.43
CA ILE A 25 -53.31 42.18 -1.16
C ILE A 25 -53.14 42.98 -2.45
N ALA A 26 -52.59 42.38 -3.50
CA ALA A 26 -52.45 43.01 -4.81
C ALA A 26 -53.80 43.27 -5.50
N GLY A 27 -54.83 42.48 -5.16
CA GLY A 27 -56.20 42.63 -5.66
C GLY A 27 -57.04 43.69 -4.94
N LEU A 28 -56.54 44.33 -3.87
CA LEU A 28 -57.27 45.37 -3.15
C LEU A 28 -57.31 46.67 -3.96
N ASP A 29 -58.50 47.07 -4.43
CA ASP A 29 -58.72 48.37 -5.04
C ASP A 29 -58.86 49.45 -3.96
N ILE A 30 -57.76 50.16 -3.68
CA ILE A 30 -57.70 51.22 -2.66
C ILE A 30 -57.54 52.58 -3.34
N SER A 31 -58.57 53.41 -3.17
CA SER A 31 -58.64 54.70 -3.86
C SER A 31 -57.97 55.86 -3.10
N ASN A 32 -57.66 55.72 -1.80
CA ASN A 32 -57.00 56.77 -0.99
C ASN A 32 -55.48 56.54 -0.81
N ASP A 33 -54.73 57.62 -0.58
CA ASP A 33 -53.26 57.57 -0.53
C ASP A 33 -52.71 56.90 0.75
N GLU A 34 -53.43 56.99 1.87
CA GLU A 34 -53.04 56.39 3.15
C GLU A 34 -53.13 54.85 3.13
N GLY A 35 -54.19 54.32 2.53
CA GLY A 35 -54.40 52.88 2.34
C GLY A 35 -53.44 52.28 1.32
N LYS A 36 -53.07 53.03 0.26
CA LYS A 36 -52.00 52.63 -0.66
C LYS A 36 -50.66 52.50 0.05
N ALA A 37 -50.34 53.44 0.95
CA ALA A 37 -49.11 53.39 1.74
C ALA A 37 -49.10 52.17 2.68
N HIS A 38 -50.21 51.90 3.37
CA HIS A 38 -50.34 50.72 4.25
C HIS A 38 -50.23 49.39 3.48
N VAL A 39 -50.87 49.26 2.32
CA VAL A 39 -50.75 48.06 1.46
C VAL A 39 -49.34 47.87 0.93
N SER A 40 -48.66 48.96 0.54
CA SER A 40 -47.26 48.88 0.12
C SER A 40 -46.36 48.32 1.24
N VAL A 41 -46.54 48.78 2.47
CA VAL A 41 -45.77 48.29 3.63
C VAL A 41 -46.08 46.82 3.93
N MET A 42 -47.35 46.43 3.93
CA MET A 42 -47.73 45.03 4.13
C MET A 42 -47.16 44.10 3.06
N THR A 43 -47.20 44.55 1.80
CA THR A 43 -46.63 43.81 0.65
C THR A 43 -45.13 43.64 0.82
N GLN A 44 -44.40 44.71 1.17
CA GLN A 44 -42.96 44.64 1.40
C GLN A 44 -42.60 43.69 2.55
N ASN A 45 -43.33 43.75 3.66
CA ASN A 45 -43.10 42.86 4.81
C ASN A 45 -43.33 41.39 4.45
N LEU A 46 -44.42 41.08 3.73
CA LEU A 46 -44.70 39.71 3.29
C LEU A 46 -43.69 39.21 2.26
N GLN A 47 -43.21 40.06 1.34
CA GLN A 47 -42.14 39.72 0.41
C GLN A 47 -40.82 39.41 1.14
N GLN A 48 -40.50 40.16 2.20
CA GLN A 48 -39.32 39.91 3.01
C GLN A 48 -39.44 38.59 3.79
N ILE A 49 -40.61 38.31 4.37
CA ILE A 49 -40.88 37.03 5.05
C ILE A 49 -40.75 35.87 4.07
N ARG A 50 -41.34 35.97 2.87
CA ARG A 50 -41.23 34.95 1.81
C ARG A 50 -39.77 34.66 1.48
N LYS A 51 -38.99 35.71 1.24
CA LYS A 51 -37.58 35.58 0.86
C LYS A 51 -36.75 34.90 1.96
N GLY A 52 -36.90 35.32 3.23
CA GLY A 52 -36.19 34.68 4.34
C GLY A 52 -36.57 33.21 4.51
N PHE A 53 -37.86 32.89 4.34
CA PHE A 53 -38.36 31.53 4.42
C PHE A 53 -37.83 30.63 3.29
N GLU A 54 -37.76 31.14 2.05
CA GLU A 54 -37.17 30.43 0.91
C GLU A 54 -35.67 30.15 1.11
N GLU A 55 -34.92 31.11 1.65
CA GLU A 55 -33.49 30.95 1.97
C GLU A 55 -33.25 29.88 3.04
N GLU A 56 -34.04 29.90 4.11
CA GLU A 56 -33.94 28.91 5.20
C GLU A 56 -34.35 27.51 4.75
N LEU A 57 -35.38 27.40 3.90
CA LEU A 57 -35.80 26.13 3.30
C LEU A 57 -34.67 25.54 2.44
N LEU A 58 -34.06 26.35 1.59
CA LEU A 58 -32.97 25.92 0.72
C LEU A 58 -31.74 25.50 1.55
N PHE A 59 -31.44 26.21 2.63
CA PHE A 59 -30.41 25.82 3.58
C PHE A 59 -30.70 24.45 4.21
N LEU A 60 -31.91 24.22 4.71
CA LEU A 60 -32.30 22.95 5.33
C LEU A 60 -32.32 21.79 4.34
N GLN A 61 -32.79 22.02 3.11
CA GLN A 61 -32.76 21.00 2.06
C GLN A 61 -31.34 20.55 1.72
N GLN A 62 -30.38 21.48 1.74
CA GLN A 62 -28.99 21.19 1.39
C GLN A 62 -28.17 20.61 2.55
N ASN A 63 -28.48 20.98 3.80
CA ASN A 63 -27.59 20.74 4.94
C ASN A 63 -28.14 19.75 5.99
N ALA A 64 -29.42 19.41 5.96
CA ALA A 64 -29.97 18.47 6.92
C ALA A 64 -29.86 17.02 6.42
N GLU A 65 -29.41 16.11 7.29
CA GLU A 65 -29.44 14.67 7.02
C GLU A 65 -30.85 14.12 7.29
N TRP A 66 -31.61 13.89 6.23
CA TRP A 66 -32.99 13.41 6.31
C TRP A 66 -33.13 11.88 6.26
N ASP A 67 -32.08 11.19 5.84
CA ASP A 67 -32.10 9.75 5.57
C ASP A 67 -31.56 8.92 6.73
N HIS A 68 -30.82 9.53 7.64
CA HIS A 68 -30.15 8.82 8.73
C HIS A 68 -30.82 9.12 10.08
N PHE A 69 -31.15 8.07 10.82
CA PHE A 69 -31.63 8.21 12.19
C PHE A 69 -30.43 8.36 13.14
N THR A 70 -30.17 9.59 13.57
CA THR A 70 -29.05 9.90 14.46
C THR A 70 -29.47 9.79 15.92
N LEU A 71 -28.80 8.91 16.67
CA LEU A 71 -28.97 8.75 18.11
C LEU A 71 -27.66 9.14 18.82
N ALA A 72 -27.74 10.14 19.71
CA ALA A 72 -26.59 10.61 20.48
C ALA A 72 -26.69 10.16 21.95
N PHE A 73 -25.61 9.56 22.47
CA PHE A 73 -25.50 9.13 23.85
C PHE A 73 -24.60 10.06 24.65
N PHE A 74 -25.14 10.72 25.67
CA PHE A 74 -24.41 11.61 26.58
C PHE A 74 -24.31 11.01 27.99
N GLY A 75 -23.23 11.32 28.69
CA GLY A 75 -23.00 10.88 30.08
C GLY A 75 -21.52 10.85 30.45
N GLU A 76 -21.21 10.64 31.73
CA GLU A 76 -19.84 10.59 32.25
C GLU A 76 -19.07 9.33 31.80
N THR A 77 -17.74 9.34 31.89
CA THR A 77 -16.90 8.16 31.65
C THR A 77 -17.36 7.02 32.56
N ASN A 78 -17.38 5.79 32.03
CA ASN A 78 -17.82 4.59 32.75
C ASN A 78 -19.32 4.49 33.09
N ALA A 79 -20.18 5.40 32.59
CA ALA A 79 -21.64 5.28 32.73
C ALA A 79 -22.29 4.15 31.87
N GLY A 80 -21.49 3.28 31.25
CA GLY A 80 -21.99 2.18 30.42
C GLY A 80 -22.43 2.55 28.99
N LYS A 81 -22.16 3.78 28.52
CA LYS A 81 -22.53 4.23 27.17
C LYS A 81 -22.07 3.28 26.06
N SER A 82 -20.82 2.83 26.13
CA SER A 82 -20.26 1.89 25.14
C SER A 82 -20.98 0.53 25.16
N THR A 83 -21.33 0.03 26.35
CA THR A 83 -22.05 -1.24 26.52
C THR A 83 -23.45 -1.17 25.92
N LEU A 84 -24.15 -0.06 26.13
CA LEU A 84 -25.49 0.14 25.57
C LEU A 84 -25.43 0.22 24.05
N ILE A 85 -24.50 1.01 23.48
CA ILE A 85 -24.30 1.09 22.03
C ILE A 85 -24.04 -0.30 21.45
N GLU A 86 -23.18 -1.10 22.08
CA GLU A 86 -22.90 -2.45 21.60
C GLU A 86 -24.09 -3.40 21.73
N SER A 87 -24.87 -3.28 22.81
CA SER A 87 -26.10 -4.06 22.99
C SER A 87 -27.12 -3.76 21.88
N LEU A 88 -27.28 -2.49 21.50
CA LEU A 88 -28.15 -2.11 20.38
C LEU A 88 -27.67 -2.67 19.05
N ARG A 89 -26.36 -2.65 18.79
CA ARG A 89 -25.77 -3.23 17.58
C ARG A 89 -26.02 -4.72 17.45
N ILE A 90 -25.92 -5.45 18.57
CA ILE A 90 -26.24 -6.88 18.63
C ILE A 90 -27.74 -7.10 18.41
N LEU A 91 -28.60 -6.35 19.11
CA LEU A 91 -30.06 -6.46 19.02
C LEU A 91 -30.58 -6.22 17.61
N PHE A 92 -30.04 -5.21 16.91
CA PHE A 92 -30.44 -4.88 15.55
C PHE A 92 -29.65 -5.64 14.48
N ASN A 93 -28.76 -6.54 14.88
CA ASN A 93 -27.93 -7.36 14.01
C ASN A 93 -27.32 -6.53 12.87
N GLU A 94 -26.38 -5.64 13.20
CA GLU A 94 -25.71 -4.70 12.27
C GLU A 94 -24.93 -5.42 11.16
N GLN A 95 -25.64 -6.07 10.23
CA GLN A 95 -25.13 -7.04 9.25
C GLN A 95 -24.06 -6.43 8.34
N ALA A 96 -24.25 -5.18 7.90
CA ALA A 96 -23.27 -4.49 7.05
C ALA A 96 -21.90 -4.37 7.74
N ARG A 97 -21.90 -4.13 9.07
CA ARG A 97 -20.66 -4.06 9.84
C ARG A 97 -20.06 -5.44 10.07
N GLN A 98 -20.88 -6.46 10.34
CA GLN A 98 -20.42 -7.84 10.46
C GLN A 98 -19.74 -8.30 9.17
N GLN A 99 -20.36 -8.07 8.01
CA GLN A 99 -19.79 -8.37 6.69
C GLN A 99 -18.47 -7.62 6.45
N ALA A 100 -18.40 -6.34 6.82
CA ALA A 100 -17.17 -5.56 6.71
C ALA A 100 -16.04 -6.10 7.61
N LEU A 101 -16.38 -6.58 8.81
CA LEU A 101 -15.41 -7.21 9.71
C LEU A 101 -14.92 -8.56 9.17
N GLU A 102 -15.83 -9.39 8.65
CA GLU A 102 -15.49 -10.67 8.01
C GLU A 102 -14.60 -10.46 6.78
N ALA A 103 -14.93 -9.49 5.92
CA ALA A 103 -14.13 -9.16 4.76
C ALA A 103 -12.70 -8.73 5.15
N ARG A 104 -12.57 -7.82 6.13
CA ARG A 104 -11.26 -7.40 6.66
C ARG A 104 -10.48 -8.56 7.27
N HIS A 105 -11.16 -9.45 7.99
CA HIS A 105 -10.52 -10.63 8.58
C HIS A 105 -9.93 -11.53 7.48
N ASN A 106 -10.69 -11.78 6.42
CA ASN A 106 -10.25 -12.58 5.28
C ASN A 106 -9.07 -11.90 4.53
N GLU A 107 -9.13 -10.58 4.34
CA GLU A 107 -8.03 -9.82 3.72
C GLU A 107 -6.73 -9.94 4.52
N VAL A 108 -6.81 -9.81 5.85
CA VAL A 108 -5.64 -9.97 6.73
C VAL A 108 -5.08 -11.39 6.63
N GLN A 109 -5.95 -12.40 6.67
CA GLN A 109 -5.53 -13.80 6.59
C GLN A 109 -4.83 -14.12 5.26
N GLU A 110 -5.33 -13.57 4.15
CA GLU A 110 -4.71 -13.74 2.84
C GLU A 110 -3.35 -13.04 2.77
N ALA A 111 -3.22 -11.83 3.34
CA ALA A 111 -1.95 -11.13 3.41
C ALA A 111 -0.91 -11.90 4.24
N GLU A 112 -1.31 -12.48 5.37
CA GLU A 112 -0.44 -13.33 6.20
C GLU A 112 0.05 -14.56 5.42
N ARG A 113 -0.86 -15.21 4.68
CA ARG A 113 -0.51 -16.36 3.85
C ARG A 113 0.50 -16.00 2.76
N GLN A 114 0.28 -14.91 2.04
CA GLN A 114 1.19 -14.44 1.00
C GLN A 114 2.58 -14.11 1.56
N LEU A 115 2.62 -13.50 2.75
CA LEU A 115 3.87 -13.21 3.44
C LEU A 115 4.62 -14.50 3.83
N ALA A 116 3.91 -15.50 4.34
CA ALA A 116 4.48 -16.81 4.66
C ALA A 116 5.06 -17.50 3.42
N GLU A 117 4.31 -17.52 2.31
CA GLU A 117 4.77 -18.09 1.04
C GLU A 117 6.00 -17.35 0.48
N ALA A 118 6.04 -16.01 0.60
CA ALA A 118 7.19 -15.22 0.21
C ALA A 118 8.42 -15.53 1.09
N GLY A 119 8.21 -15.67 2.40
CA GLY A 119 9.25 -16.07 3.35
C GLY A 119 9.85 -17.44 3.02
N ASP A 120 9.01 -18.42 2.68
CA ASP A 120 9.48 -19.74 2.27
C ASP A 120 10.26 -19.72 0.95
N LYS A 121 9.84 -18.91 -0.03
CA LYS A 121 10.61 -18.72 -1.27
C LYS A 121 11.98 -18.13 -1.02
N VAL A 122 12.08 -17.11 -0.14
CA VAL A 122 13.36 -16.52 0.25
C VAL A 122 14.25 -17.57 0.93
N ARG A 123 13.67 -18.36 1.85
CA ARG A 123 14.39 -19.42 2.56
C ARG A 123 14.94 -20.48 1.61
N GLU A 124 14.15 -20.93 0.65
CA GLU A 124 14.60 -21.91 -0.34
C GLU A 124 15.64 -21.31 -1.30
N GLY A 125 15.46 -20.06 -1.73
CA GLY A 125 16.45 -19.34 -2.52
C GLY A 125 17.80 -19.21 -1.80
N MET A 126 17.80 -18.86 -0.51
CA MET A 126 19.03 -18.84 0.29
C MET A 126 19.68 -20.22 0.35
N LYS A 127 18.91 -21.29 0.57
CA LYS A 127 19.42 -22.67 0.62
C LYS A 127 20.12 -23.05 -0.70
N GLN A 128 19.53 -22.68 -1.84
CA GLN A 128 20.13 -22.92 -3.16
C GLN A 128 21.45 -22.14 -3.32
N VAL A 129 21.49 -20.87 -2.92
CA VAL A 129 22.72 -20.06 -2.96
C VAL A 129 23.83 -20.68 -2.10
N TYR A 130 23.49 -21.14 -0.88
CA TYR A 130 24.46 -21.83 -0.03
C TYR A 130 24.99 -23.13 -0.66
N GLN A 131 24.12 -23.91 -1.28
CA GLN A 131 24.52 -25.15 -1.97
C GLN A 131 25.43 -24.86 -3.17
N GLN A 132 25.12 -23.84 -3.97
CA GLN A 132 25.96 -23.41 -5.09
C GLN A 132 27.32 -22.89 -4.62
N LEU A 133 27.36 -22.15 -3.52
CA LEU A 133 28.61 -21.66 -2.94
C LEU A 133 29.47 -22.84 -2.45
N ALA A 134 28.86 -23.81 -1.79
CA ALA A 134 29.55 -25.02 -1.31
C ALA A 134 30.14 -25.84 -2.47
N SER A 135 29.38 -26.04 -3.55
CA SER A 135 29.89 -26.76 -4.73
C SER A 135 31.02 -25.99 -5.42
N ALA A 136 30.87 -24.67 -5.61
CA ALA A 136 31.90 -23.84 -6.23
C ALA A 136 33.21 -23.83 -5.43
N LEU A 137 33.14 -23.79 -4.09
CA LEU A 137 34.30 -23.92 -3.21
C LEU A 137 34.99 -25.28 -3.37
N SER A 138 34.22 -26.37 -3.44
CA SER A 138 34.76 -27.72 -3.65
C SER A 138 35.47 -27.84 -5.00
N ASP A 139 34.84 -27.33 -6.07
CA ASP A 139 35.41 -27.33 -7.42
C ASP A 139 36.69 -26.51 -7.50
N PHE A 140 36.71 -25.35 -6.84
CA PHE A 140 37.91 -24.52 -6.73
C PHE A 140 39.04 -25.24 -6.00
N GLN A 141 38.75 -25.88 -4.86
CA GLN A 141 39.75 -26.66 -4.11
C GLN A 141 40.31 -27.82 -4.94
N ASN A 142 39.45 -28.57 -5.64
CA ASN A 142 39.85 -29.64 -6.54
C ASN A 142 40.75 -29.13 -7.67
N SER A 143 40.39 -27.98 -8.24
CA SER A 143 41.17 -27.33 -9.30
C SER A 143 42.53 -26.86 -8.80
N ALA A 144 42.60 -26.27 -7.60
CA ALA A 144 43.84 -25.85 -6.96
C ALA A 144 44.76 -27.04 -6.63
N GLN A 145 44.21 -28.16 -6.17
CA GLN A 145 44.98 -29.39 -5.93
C GLN A 145 45.55 -29.97 -7.23
N LYS A 146 44.73 -30.07 -8.29
CA LYS A 146 45.20 -30.49 -9.61
C LYS A 146 46.32 -29.59 -10.12
N MET A 147 46.18 -28.27 -9.95
CA MET A 147 47.19 -27.30 -10.36
C MET A 147 48.51 -27.48 -9.60
N LYS A 148 48.48 -27.69 -8.28
CA LYS A 148 49.67 -28.03 -7.48
C LYS A 148 50.34 -29.30 -7.98
N ALA A 149 49.57 -30.35 -8.28
CA ALA A 149 50.10 -31.60 -8.80
C ALA A 149 50.76 -31.44 -10.18
N ILE A 150 50.16 -30.63 -11.06
CA ILE A 150 50.72 -30.30 -12.38
C ILE A 150 52.02 -29.50 -12.25
N GLN A 151 52.08 -28.52 -11.34
CA GLN A 151 53.31 -27.77 -11.09
C GLN A 151 54.43 -28.67 -10.57
N LEU A 152 54.16 -29.51 -9.58
CA LEU A 152 55.14 -30.48 -9.06
C LEU A 152 55.65 -31.43 -10.15
N LYS A 153 54.74 -31.95 -10.99
CA LYS A 153 55.10 -32.81 -12.12
C LYS A 153 55.99 -32.05 -13.10
N THR A 154 55.61 -30.84 -13.49
CA THR A 154 56.36 -29.99 -14.44
C THR A 154 57.75 -29.62 -13.95
N THR A 155 57.88 -29.25 -12.67
CA THR A 155 59.19 -28.93 -12.05
C THR A 155 60.08 -30.17 -12.02
N ARG A 156 59.52 -31.34 -11.70
CA ARG A 156 60.25 -32.62 -11.72
C ARG A 156 60.71 -33.00 -13.12
N THR A 157 59.89 -32.81 -14.17
CA THR A 157 60.30 -33.09 -15.56
C THR A 157 61.41 -32.14 -16.02
N LYS A 158 61.32 -30.85 -15.69
CA LYS A 158 62.37 -29.87 -16.03
C LYS A 158 63.71 -30.21 -15.35
N LEU A 159 63.69 -30.58 -14.07
CA LEU A 159 64.88 -31.03 -13.34
C LEU A 159 65.51 -32.28 -13.98
N TRP A 160 64.69 -33.26 -14.34
CA TRP A 160 65.17 -34.48 -14.99
C TRP A 160 65.79 -34.21 -16.37
N GLN A 161 65.17 -33.32 -17.17
CA GLN A 161 65.73 -32.86 -18.44
C GLN A 161 67.08 -32.14 -18.25
N ALA A 162 67.21 -31.29 -17.23
CA ALA A 162 68.45 -30.57 -16.92
C ALA A 162 69.59 -31.51 -16.47
N HIS A 163 69.28 -32.56 -15.70
CA HIS A 163 70.27 -33.57 -15.33
C HIS A 163 70.78 -34.37 -16.53
N ILE A 164 69.89 -34.73 -17.47
CA ILE A 164 70.28 -35.48 -18.68
C ILE A 164 71.15 -34.64 -19.60
N THR A 165 70.77 -33.38 -19.86
CA THR A 165 71.58 -32.49 -20.70
C THR A 165 72.92 -32.18 -20.05
N GLY A 166 72.96 -31.93 -18.75
CA GLY A 166 74.20 -31.74 -17.99
C GLY A 166 75.12 -32.96 -18.04
N ALA A 167 74.57 -34.17 -17.89
CA ALA A 167 75.34 -35.41 -17.99
C ALA A 167 75.91 -35.64 -19.40
N ALA A 168 75.13 -35.38 -20.45
CA ALA A 168 75.59 -35.51 -21.83
C ALA A 168 76.73 -34.53 -22.16
N VAL A 169 76.61 -33.27 -21.74
CA VAL A 169 77.68 -32.27 -21.91
C VAL A 169 78.94 -32.67 -21.14
N GLY A 170 78.78 -33.11 -19.88
CA GLY A 170 79.91 -33.57 -19.06
C GLY A 170 80.64 -34.77 -19.67
N LEU A 171 79.89 -35.72 -20.24
CA LEU A 171 80.47 -36.91 -20.88
C LEU A 171 81.21 -36.57 -22.17
N CYS A 172 80.67 -35.66 -22.99
CA CYS A 172 81.37 -35.13 -24.16
C CYS A 172 82.66 -34.38 -23.81
N VAL A 173 82.63 -33.52 -22.78
CA VAL A 173 83.83 -32.80 -22.32
C VAL A 173 84.86 -33.75 -21.72
N GLY A 174 84.43 -34.76 -20.96
CA GLY A 174 85.32 -35.78 -20.41
C GLY A 174 86.02 -36.59 -21.51
N LEU A 175 85.30 -37.00 -22.55
CA LEU A 175 85.86 -37.72 -23.69
C LEU A 175 86.83 -36.87 -24.51
N THR A 176 86.54 -35.57 -24.72
CA THR A 176 87.47 -34.69 -25.45
C THR A 176 88.73 -34.40 -24.65
N VAL A 177 88.62 -34.16 -23.33
CA VAL A 177 89.77 -34.00 -22.45
C VAL A 177 90.60 -35.28 -22.41
N MET A 178 89.98 -36.45 -22.32
CA MET A 178 90.69 -37.74 -22.33
C MET A 178 91.37 -38.01 -23.67
N ALA A 179 90.73 -37.70 -24.80
CA ALA A 179 91.34 -37.83 -26.12
C ALA A 179 92.55 -36.90 -26.31
N LEU A 180 92.46 -35.67 -25.80
CA LEU A 180 93.59 -34.73 -25.80
C LEU A 180 94.73 -35.19 -24.90
N TYR A 181 94.41 -35.73 -23.71
CA TYR A 181 95.40 -36.28 -22.79
C TYR A 181 96.12 -37.49 -23.40
N PHE A 182 95.37 -38.38 -24.07
CA PHE A 182 95.93 -39.56 -24.73
C PHE A 182 96.76 -39.17 -25.97
N SER A 183 96.36 -38.10 -26.69
CA SER A 183 97.12 -37.57 -27.81
C SER A 183 98.43 -36.89 -27.39
N GLN A 184 98.51 -36.28 -26.20
CA GLN A 184 99.75 -35.71 -25.65
C GLN A 184 100.65 -36.77 -25.00
N ALA A 185 100.09 -37.86 -24.49
CA ALA A 185 100.86 -38.98 -23.95
C ALA A 185 101.48 -39.89 -25.04
N ALA A 186 101.08 -39.72 -26.30
CA ALA A 186 101.54 -40.52 -27.45
C ALA A 186 102.57 -39.80 -28.35
N SER A 187 103.05 -38.61 -27.96
CA SER A 187 104.12 -37.83 -28.60
C SER A 187 105.34 -37.74 -27.70
#